data_AF-A0A8C4SRM6-F1
#
_entry.id   AF-A0A8C4SRM6-F1
#
_cell.length_a   1.000
_cell.length_b   1.000
_cell.length_c   1.000
_cell.angle_alpha   90.00
_cell.angle_beta   90.00
_cell.angle_gamma   90.00
#
_symmetry.space_group_name_H-M   'P 1'
#
loop_
_entity.id
_entity.type
_entity.pdbx_description
1 polymer ?
#
loop_
_entity_poly.entity_id
_entity_poly.type
_entity_poly.pdbx_seq_one_letter_code
_entity_poly.pdbx_strand_id
1 'polypeptide(L)'
;MLKIELPGKRKRGRPKRRFMDVVREDMQFLCLHSQCLILNLLVLKCLQARYLENKFYTNAGCTLVAVNPFKPVPSLYTLKLMMEYHKAPQLQYLRPHIFTSAEQAYRNVQSQMEPINQSLIVSGESGAGKTWTSRCLMKFYATVAVSSSLKAHDTVERIERRVLDSNPVMEAFGNACTLWNNNSSRFGKYIQLQLNRSQQLVGASIQTYLLEKTRVANQPVNERNFHIFYQITKGATEDERLKWNLPCNSLFTWLPNTERTLEEDCFEVTKQAMLHLGISSETQNQIFKVNKDIPVSIHLFIYLFD
;
A
#
# COMPACT_ATOMS: atom_id res chain seq x y z
N MET A 1 -3.95 -1.97 -4.96
CA MET A 1 -5.39 -2.26 -5.07
C MET A 1 -5.77 -3.11 -3.87
N LEU A 2 -6.82 -2.76 -3.13
CA LEU A 2 -7.27 -3.51 -1.96
C LEU A 2 -8.59 -4.20 -2.30
N LYS A 3 -8.64 -5.53 -2.34
CA LYS A 3 -9.87 -6.28 -2.67
C LYS A 3 -10.41 -6.99 -1.44
N ILE A 4 -11.71 -6.99 -1.27
CA ILE A 4 -12.39 -7.74 -0.21
C ILE A 4 -13.07 -8.92 -0.87
N GLU A 5 -12.72 -10.16 -0.51
CA GLU A 5 -13.37 -11.35 -1.09
C GLU A 5 -13.85 -12.38 -0.05
N LEU A 6 -14.91 -13.11 -0.42
CA LEU A 6 -15.34 -14.36 0.19
C LEU A 6 -14.98 -15.58 -0.71
N PRO A 7 -14.76 -16.78 -0.16
CA PRO A 7 -14.45 -17.99 -0.94
C PRO A 7 -15.67 -18.47 -1.75
N GLY A 8 -15.48 -18.77 -3.04
CA GLY A 8 -16.56 -18.80 -4.03
C GLY A 8 -17.08 -20.17 -4.51
N LYS A 9 -18.18 -20.11 -5.29
CA LYS A 9 -18.53 -20.97 -6.45
C LYS A 9 -19.62 -20.31 -7.34
N ARG A 10 -19.84 -20.90 -8.54
CA ARG A 10 -20.23 -20.34 -9.87
C ARG A 10 -21.58 -19.60 -10.05
N LYS A 11 -21.56 -18.72 -11.09
CA LYS A 11 -22.49 -17.69 -11.62
C LYS A 11 -23.88 -18.15 -12.15
N ARG A 12 -24.86 -17.21 -12.15
CA ARG A 12 -25.69 -16.81 -13.33
C ARG A 12 -26.58 -15.56 -13.08
N GLY A 13 -26.58 -14.62 -14.04
CA GLY A 13 -27.69 -13.72 -14.45
C GLY A 13 -28.07 -12.47 -13.61
N ARG A 14 -28.02 -11.27 -14.21
CA ARG A 14 -28.60 -9.99 -13.70
C ARG A 14 -29.54 -9.36 -14.74
N PRO A 15 -30.40 -8.42 -14.33
CA PRO A 15 -30.50 -7.13 -15.03
C PRO A 15 -30.38 -5.89 -14.11
N LYS A 16 -30.33 -4.71 -14.77
CA LYS A 16 -29.77 -3.41 -14.34
C LYS A 16 -30.73 -2.49 -13.54
N ARG A 17 -30.09 -1.60 -12.77
CA ARG A 17 -30.59 -0.48 -11.93
C ARG A 17 -31.26 0.67 -12.71
N ARG A 18 -31.98 1.54 -12.00
CA ARG A 18 -31.84 3.02 -12.07
C ARG A 18 -32.10 3.66 -10.70
N PHE A 19 -31.25 4.61 -10.30
CA PHE A 19 -31.48 5.55 -9.20
C PHE A 19 -30.75 6.85 -9.56
N MET A 20 -31.47 7.97 -9.57
CA MET A 20 -30.93 9.33 -9.69
C MET A 20 -31.34 10.14 -8.45
N ASP A 21 -30.54 11.19 -8.23
CA ASP A 21 -30.72 12.36 -7.36
C ASP A 21 -30.38 12.22 -5.88
N VAL A 22 -29.30 12.92 -5.45
CA VAL A 22 -29.33 14.15 -4.62
C VAL A 22 -27.93 14.79 -4.64
N VAL A 23 -27.87 16.08 -4.98
CA VAL A 23 -26.66 16.93 -5.06
C VAL A 23 -26.62 17.87 -3.84
N ARG A 24 -25.47 17.99 -3.16
CA ARG A 24 -25.02 19.20 -2.44
C ARG A 24 -23.52 19.09 -2.03
N GLU A 25 -22.80 20.20 -2.27
CA GLU A 25 -21.47 20.60 -1.78
C GLU A 25 -20.15 20.01 -2.34
N ASP A 26 -20.19 19.04 -3.25
CA ASP A 26 -18.97 18.54 -3.89
C ASP A 26 -18.85 18.91 -5.37
N MET A 27 -17.68 18.65 -5.96
CA MET A 27 -17.21 18.98 -7.32
C MET A 27 -18.06 18.42 -8.48
N GLN A 28 -19.34 18.13 -8.26
CA GLN A 28 -20.30 17.55 -9.20
C GLN A 28 -20.73 18.49 -10.34
N PHE A 29 -20.43 19.79 -10.28
CA PHE A 29 -20.92 20.76 -11.26
C PHE A 29 -20.02 21.05 -12.46
N LEU A 30 -18.90 20.35 -12.62
CA LEU A 30 -17.90 20.70 -13.64
C LEU A 30 -17.96 19.87 -14.94
N CYS A 31 -19.06 19.14 -15.18
CA CYS A 31 -19.26 18.41 -16.42
C CYS A 31 -20.31 19.08 -17.33
N LEU A 32 -19.93 20.22 -17.93
CA LEU A 32 -20.61 20.75 -19.11
C LEU A 32 -19.59 20.86 -20.23
N HIS A 33 -19.97 20.31 -21.38
CA HIS A 33 -19.16 20.19 -22.58
C HIS A 33 -18.52 21.52 -23.00
N SER A 34 -17.29 21.41 -23.53
CA SER A 34 -16.58 22.46 -24.28
C SER A 34 -15.84 23.53 -23.46
N GLN A 35 -14.92 23.17 -22.56
CA GLN A 35 -13.87 24.09 -22.02
C GLN A 35 -12.78 23.34 -21.20
N CYS A 36 -12.01 22.46 -21.85
CA CYS A 36 -11.05 21.57 -21.17
C CYS A 36 -9.94 22.31 -20.40
N LEU A 37 -9.48 23.48 -20.88
CA LEU A 37 -8.43 24.26 -20.22
C LEU A 37 -8.93 25.08 -19.01
N ILE A 38 -10.11 25.69 -19.10
CA ILE A 38 -10.71 26.45 -17.99
C ILE A 38 -11.08 25.48 -16.85
N LEU A 39 -11.54 24.28 -17.20
CA LEU A 39 -11.85 23.21 -16.24
C LEU A 39 -10.62 22.80 -15.41
N ASN A 40 -9.47 22.56 -16.04
CA ASN A 40 -8.25 22.15 -15.31
C ASN A 40 -7.75 23.23 -14.35
N LEU A 41 -7.75 24.50 -14.78
CA LEU A 41 -7.34 25.61 -13.92
C LEU A 41 -8.29 25.81 -12.74
N LEU A 42 -9.61 25.68 -12.96
CA LEU A 42 -10.60 25.77 -11.89
C LEU A 42 -10.47 24.63 -10.88
N VAL A 43 -10.25 23.41 -11.36
CA VAL A 43 -9.99 22.24 -10.50
C VAL A 43 -8.75 22.49 -9.64
N LEU A 44 -7.66 22.96 -10.23
CA LEU A 44 -6.43 23.25 -9.50
C LEU A 44 -6.63 24.36 -8.46
N LYS A 45 -7.28 25.47 -8.83
CA LYS A 45 -7.59 26.57 -7.90
C LYS A 45 -8.47 26.10 -6.73
N CYS A 46 -9.44 25.23 -6.99
CA CYS A 46 -10.28 24.64 -5.94
C CYS A 46 -9.47 23.77 -4.99
N LEU A 47 -8.63 22.86 -5.52
CA LEU A 47 -7.75 22.03 -4.70
C LEU A 47 -6.77 22.87 -3.89
N GLN A 48 -6.22 23.93 -4.48
CA GLN A 48 -5.32 24.87 -3.79
C GLN A 48 -6.02 25.60 -2.65
N ALA A 49 -7.20 26.17 -2.88
CA ALA A 49 -7.97 26.86 -1.83
C ALA A 49 -8.30 25.91 -0.67
N ARG A 50 -8.74 24.69 -0.97
CA ARG A 50 -9.01 23.65 0.04
C ARG A 50 -7.75 23.27 0.82
N TYR A 51 -6.61 23.13 0.13
CA TYR A 51 -5.33 22.82 0.77
C TYR A 51 -4.90 23.91 1.77
N LEU A 52 -5.08 25.18 1.41
CA LEU A 52 -4.80 26.32 2.29
C LEU A 52 -5.67 26.32 3.56
N GLU A 53 -6.90 25.78 3.48
CA GLU A 53 -7.80 25.57 4.61
C GLU A 53 -7.56 24.23 5.35
N ASN A 54 -6.46 23.52 5.08
CA ASN A 54 -6.16 22.18 5.61
C ASN A 54 -7.22 21.11 5.29
N LYS A 55 -7.89 21.22 4.13
CA LYS A 55 -8.83 20.22 3.59
C LYS A 55 -8.15 19.44 2.46
N PHE A 56 -7.66 18.24 2.77
CA PHE A 56 -6.81 17.45 1.86
C PHE A 56 -7.55 16.44 0.99
N TYR A 57 -8.84 16.21 1.26
CA TYR A 57 -9.69 15.26 0.53
C TYR A 57 -10.80 15.99 -0.20
N THR A 58 -11.08 15.62 -1.45
CA THR A 58 -12.12 16.24 -2.28
C THR A 58 -12.82 15.18 -3.11
N ASN A 59 -14.15 15.15 -3.09
CA ASN A 59 -14.91 14.23 -3.94
C ASN A 59 -14.90 14.73 -5.40
N ALA A 60 -14.64 13.83 -6.33
CA ALA A 60 -14.67 14.03 -7.78
C ALA A 60 -15.52 12.92 -8.41
N GLY A 61 -16.84 13.12 -8.42
CA GLY A 61 -17.80 12.09 -8.82
C GLY A 61 -17.73 10.86 -7.90
N CYS A 62 -17.43 9.70 -8.47
CA CYS A 62 -17.23 8.46 -7.71
C CYS A 62 -15.79 8.26 -7.20
N THR A 63 -14.87 9.17 -7.54
CA THR A 63 -13.46 9.11 -7.13
C THR A 63 -13.20 10.11 -6.01
N LEU A 64 -12.25 9.80 -5.13
CA LEU A 64 -11.76 10.71 -4.10
C LEU A 64 -10.37 11.20 -4.50
N VAL A 65 -10.19 12.52 -4.60
CA VAL A 65 -8.89 13.16 -4.77
C VAL A 65 -8.29 13.44 -3.40
N ALA A 66 -7.08 12.94 -3.16
CA ALA A 66 -6.31 13.20 -1.96
C ALA A 66 -5.04 13.97 -2.30
N VAL A 67 -4.80 15.10 -1.63
CA VAL A 67 -3.59 15.92 -1.81
C VAL A 67 -2.69 15.71 -0.59
N ASN A 68 -1.46 15.23 -0.80
CA ASN A 68 -0.53 14.93 0.29
C ASN A 68 -0.20 16.22 1.10
N PRO A 69 -0.49 16.28 2.41
CA PRO A 69 -0.21 17.46 3.22
C PRO A 69 1.29 17.66 3.51
N PHE A 70 2.14 16.65 3.28
CA PHE A 70 3.57 16.66 3.65
C PHE A 70 3.85 17.04 5.12
N LYS A 71 2.85 16.91 5.97
CA LYS A 71 2.92 17.14 7.41
C LYS A 71 1.99 16.17 8.15
N PRO A 72 2.28 15.81 9.40
CA PRO A 72 1.36 15.03 10.21
C PRO A 72 0.04 15.78 10.42
N VAL A 73 -1.08 15.09 10.21
CA VAL A 73 -2.43 15.61 10.52
C VAL A 73 -3.23 14.57 11.32
N PRO A 74 -2.87 14.30 12.59
CA PRO A 74 -3.42 13.18 13.35
C PRO A 74 -4.94 13.24 13.54
N SER A 75 -5.50 14.45 13.57
CA SER A 75 -6.94 14.70 13.71
C SER A 75 -7.78 14.04 12.61
N LEU A 76 -7.22 13.80 11.42
CA LEU A 76 -7.92 13.16 10.29
C LEU A 76 -8.00 11.63 10.39
N TYR A 77 -7.27 11.01 11.32
CA TYR A 77 -7.18 9.54 11.39
C TYR A 77 -7.44 9.01 12.81
N THR A 78 -8.20 9.77 13.59
CA THR A 78 -8.57 9.36 14.96
C THR A 78 -9.59 8.22 14.95
N LEU A 79 -9.54 7.38 16.00
CA LEU A 79 -10.52 6.30 16.20
C LEU A 79 -11.96 6.84 16.24
N LYS A 80 -12.15 8.01 16.89
CA LYS A 80 -13.45 8.68 16.98
C LYS A 80 -14.00 8.99 15.58
N LEU A 81 -13.17 9.54 14.69
CA LEU A 81 -13.58 9.87 13.33
C LEU A 81 -13.88 8.59 12.52
N MET A 82 -13.07 7.54 12.64
CA MET A 82 -13.36 6.25 11.98
C MET A 82 -14.75 5.72 12.38
N MET A 83 -15.07 5.76 13.68
CA MET A 83 -16.38 5.33 14.18
C MET A 83 -17.54 6.23 13.74
N GLU A 84 -17.30 7.54 13.60
CA GLU A 84 -18.29 8.49 13.08
C GLU A 84 -18.68 8.13 11.64
N TYR A 85 -17.69 7.90 10.76
CA TYR A 85 -17.94 7.49 9.38
C TYR A 85 -18.65 6.13 9.31
N HIS A 86 -18.27 5.18 10.16
CA HIS A 86 -18.89 3.86 10.18
C HIS A 86 -20.38 3.91 10.60
N LYS A 87 -20.69 4.66 11.67
CA LYS A 87 -22.05 4.75 12.24
C LYS A 87 -22.99 5.68 11.47
N ALA A 88 -22.48 6.51 10.57
CA ALA A 88 -23.28 7.48 9.85
C ALA A 88 -24.33 6.79 8.96
N PRO A 89 -25.63 7.12 9.09
CA PRO A 89 -26.68 6.47 8.28
C PRO A 89 -26.54 6.83 6.80
N GLN A 90 -26.12 8.06 6.49
CA GLN A 90 -26.05 8.61 5.14
C GLN A 90 -24.66 9.17 4.86
N LEU A 91 -23.89 8.47 4.03
CA LEU A 91 -22.50 8.83 3.70
C LEU A 91 -22.40 10.10 2.85
N GLN A 92 -23.44 10.45 2.09
CA GLN A 92 -23.41 11.62 1.20
C GLN A 92 -23.36 12.96 1.93
N TYR A 93 -23.73 13.00 3.21
CA TYR A 93 -23.69 14.22 4.03
C TYR A 93 -22.39 14.37 4.83
N LEU A 94 -21.52 13.35 4.77
CA LEU A 94 -20.21 13.41 5.41
C LEU A 94 -19.22 14.19 4.55
N ARG A 95 -18.27 14.84 5.21
CA ARG A 95 -17.17 15.52 4.51
C ARG A 95 -16.37 14.50 3.68
N PRO A 96 -15.82 14.90 2.52
CA PRO A 96 -14.96 14.03 1.72
C PRO A 96 -13.81 13.48 2.57
N HIS A 97 -13.70 12.15 2.61
CA HIS A 97 -12.65 11.48 3.35
C HIS A 97 -12.43 10.07 2.80
N ILE A 98 -11.23 9.53 3.02
CA ILE A 98 -10.91 8.15 2.63
C ILE A 98 -11.84 7.13 3.31
N PHE A 99 -12.32 7.44 4.51
CA PHE A 99 -13.25 6.59 5.25
C PHE A 99 -14.63 6.50 4.59
N THR A 100 -15.06 7.52 3.82
CA THR A 100 -16.29 7.43 3.01
C THR A 100 -16.17 6.32 1.97
N SER A 101 -15.05 6.27 1.23
CA SER A 101 -14.80 5.22 0.24
C SER A 101 -14.65 3.85 0.90
N ALA A 102 -14.00 3.79 2.06
CA ALA A 102 -13.81 2.56 2.82
C ALA A 102 -15.14 1.98 3.31
N GLU A 103 -15.98 2.81 3.93
CA GLU A 103 -17.30 2.46 4.45
C GLU A 103 -18.27 2.09 3.33
N GLN A 104 -18.25 2.82 2.21
CA GLN A 104 -19.07 2.46 1.05
C GLN A 104 -18.70 1.06 0.53
N ALA A 105 -17.40 0.75 0.43
CA ALA A 105 -16.96 -0.59 0.06
C ALA A 105 -17.36 -1.63 1.12
N TYR A 106 -17.25 -1.32 2.41
CA TYR A 106 -17.67 -2.21 3.49
C TYR A 106 -19.16 -2.59 3.38
N ARG A 107 -20.04 -1.58 3.30
CA ARG A 107 -21.50 -1.78 3.15
C ARG A 107 -21.86 -2.56 1.89
N ASN A 108 -21.15 -2.31 0.79
CA ASN A 108 -21.42 -2.97 -0.48
C ASN A 108 -21.20 -4.50 -0.40
N VAL A 109 -20.27 -4.98 0.44
CA VAL A 109 -20.04 -6.41 0.63
C VAL A 109 -21.26 -7.11 1.21
N GLN A 110 -22.00 -6.47 2.14
CA GLN A 110 -23.17 -7.04 2.80
C GLN A 110 -24.51 -6.73 2.10
N SER A 111 -24.60 -5.60 1.39
CA SER A 111 -25.87 -5.05 0.85
C SER A 111 -26.58 -5.91 -0.21
N GLN A 112 -26.05 -7.08 -0.57
CA GLN A 112 -26.54 -7.90 -1.67
C GLN A 112 -26.81 -9.33 -1.18
N MET A 113 -27.85 -9.98 -1.70
CA MET A 113 -28.16 -11.39 -1.42
C MET A 113 -26.96 -12.32 -1.69
N GLU A 114 -26.18 -11.97 -2.72
CA GLU A 114 -24.87 -12.56 -3.00
C GLU A 114 -23.78 -11.50 -2.77
N PRO A 115 -22.88 -11.70 -1.79
CA PRO A 115 -21.79 -10.78 -1.52
C PRO A 115 -20.95 -10.53 -2.77
N ILE A 116 -20.69 -9.27 -3.06
CA ILE A 116 -19.85 -8.88 -4.20
C ILE A 116 -18.53 -8.35 -3.67
N ASN A 117 -17.45 -8.97 -4.14
CA ASN A 117 -16.09 -8.55 -3.83
C ASN A 117 -15.86 -7.09 -4.26
N GLN A 118 -15.36 -6.26 -3.35
CA GLN A 118 -15.09 -4.83 -3.61
C GLN A 118 -13.60 -4.60 -3.84
N SER A 119 -13.25 -3.56 -4.58
CA SER A 119 -11.84 -3.16 -4.76
C SER A 119 -11.65 -1.66 -4.61
N LEU A 120 -10.69 -1.24 -3.78
CA LEU A 120 -10.22 0.13 -3.67
C LEU A 120 -8.89 0.26 -4.43
N ILE A 121 -8.84 1.20 -5.39
CA ILE A 121 -7.64 1.47 -6.18
C ILE A 121 -7.07 2.81 -5.71
N VAL A 122 -5.82 2.79 -5.25
CA VAL A 122 -5.09 4.00 -4.84
C VAL A 122 -4.01 4.24 -5.89
N SER A 123 -4.20 5.29 -6.69
CA SER A 123 -3.27 5.72 -7.74
C SER A 123 -2.58 7.03 -7.37
N GLY A 124 -1.45 7.30 -8.01
CA GLY A 124 -0.66 8.51 -7.81
C GLY A 124 0.82 8.28 -8.09
N GLU A 125 1.56 9.36 -8.31
CA GLU A 125 3.00 9.33 -8.53
C GLU A 125 3.76 8.89 -7.27
N SER A 126 5.07 8.69 -7.40
CA SER A 126 5.94 8.40 -6.26
C SER A 126 5.86 9.55 -5.25
N GLY A 127 5.78 9.25 -3.95
CA GLY A 127 5.60 10.28 -2.91
C GLY A 127 4.18 10.84 -2.74
N ALA A 128 3.21 10.49 -3.60
CA ALA A 128 1.84 11.01 -3.51
C ALA A 128 1.03 10.53 -2.27
N GLY A 129 1.57 9.61 -1.46
CA GLY A 129 0.91 9.12 -0.23
C GLY A 129 0.15 7.80 -0.36
N LYS A 130 0.33 7.04 -1.46
CA LYS A 130 -0.36 5.75 -1.69
C LYS A 130 -0.24 4.75 -0.54
N THR A 131 0.97 4.57 -0.01
CA THR A 131 1.25 3.65 1.10
C THR A 131 0.56 4.10 2.38
N TRP A 132 0.62 5.40 2.69
CA TRP A 132 -0.07 5.99 3.84
C TRP A 132 -1.59 5.79 3.76
N THR A 133 -2.19 6.15 2.62
CA THR A 133 -3.62 5.92 2.32
C THR A 133 -4.00 4.45 2.52
N SER A 134 -3.18 3.51 2.06
CA SER A 134 -3.42 2.06 2.26
C SER A 134 -3.38 1.65 3.74
N ARG A 135 -2.43 2.19 4.52
CA ARG A 135 -2.36 1.98 5.98
C ARG A 135 -3.60 2.51 6.69
N CYS A 136 -4.07 3.71 6.34
CA CYS A 136 -5.29 4.29 6.90
C CYS A 136 -6.53 3.43 6.60
N LEU A 137 -6.65 2.87 5.39
CA LEU A 137 -7.74 1.95 5.02
C LEU A 137 -7.71 0.68 5.87
N MET A 138 -6.53 0.07 6.04
CA MET A 138 -6.39 -1.13 6.85
C MET A 138 -6.79 -0.87 8.31
N LYS A 139 -6.32 0.24 8.89
CA LYS A 139 -6.69 0.64 10.25
C LYS A 139 -8.19 0.92 10.40
N PHE A 140 -8.82 1.50 9.39
CA PHE A 140 -10.27 1.69 9.36
C PHE A 140 -11.02 0.35 9.38
N TYR A 141 -10.69 -0.57 8.47
CA TYR A 141 -11.34 -1.89 8.42
C TYR A 141 -11.10 -2.71 9.67
N ALA A 142 -9.89 -2.65 10.23
CA ALA A 142 -9.56 -3.21 11.52
C ALA A 142 -10.50 -2.68 12.61
N THR A 143 -10.57 -1.36 12.76
CA THR A 143 -11.41 -0.69 13.75
C THR A 143 -12.90 -1.07 13.63
N VAL A 144 -13.42 -1.05 12.41
CA VAL A 144 -14.82 -1.36 12.12
C VAL A 144 -15.13 -2.83 12.39
N ALA A 145 -14.25 -3.74 12.00
CA ALA A 145 -14.42 -5.17 12.25
C ALA A 145 -14.44 -5.49 13.75
N VAL A 146 -13.60 -4.85 14.57
CA VAL A 146 -13.59 -5.06 16.05
C VAL A 146 -14.85 -4.53 16.72
N SER A 147 -15.42 -3.42 16.24
CA SER A 147 -16.68 -2.87 16.80
C SER A 147 -17.84 -3.86 16.76
N SER A 148 -17.75 -4.92 15.94
CA SER A 148 -18.76 -5.97 15.83
C SER A 148 -18.55 -7.17 16.76
N SER A 149 -17.39 -7.32 17.43
CA SER A 149 -17.14 -8.40 18.39
C SER A 149 -15.88 -8.22 19.26
N LEU A 150 -15.99 -8.45 20.57
CA LEU A 150 -14.87 -8.41 21.52
C LEU A 150 -13.77 -9.47 21.25
N LYS A 151 -14.12 -10.62 20.66
CA LYS A 151 -13.14 -11.67 20.30
C LYS A 151 -12.34 -11.34 19.03
N ALA A 152 -12.74 -10.30 18.28
CA ALA A 152 -12.10 -9.92 17.03
C ALA A 152 -10.85 -9.04 17.22
N HIS A 153 -10.65 -8.43 18.41
CA HIS A 153 -9.55 -7.49 18.67
C HIS A 153 -8.17 -8.12 18.40
N ASP A 154 -7.87 -9.26 19.03
CA ASP A 154 -6.56 -9.91 18.89
C ASP A 154 -6.28 -10.39 17.46
N THR A 155 -7.32 -10.82 16.74
CA THR A 155 -7.19 -11.29 15.36
C THR A 155 -6.91 -10.12 14.42
N VAL A 156 -7.64 -9.02 14.60
CA VAL A 156 -7.48 -7.80 13.81
C VAL A 156 -6.12 -7.16 14.04
N GLU A 157 -5.70 -7.02 15.30
CA GLU A 157 -4.39 -6.47 15.64
C GLU A 157 -3.26 -7.33 15.06
N ARG A 158 -3.40 -8.66 15.12
CA ARG A 158 -2.44 -9.59 14.50
C ARG A 158 -2.39 -9.43 12.98
N ILE A 159 -3.53 -9.26 12.32
CA ILE A 159 -3.60 -9.06 10.86
C ILE A 159 -2.97 -7.71 10.48
N GLU A 160 -3.34 -6.62 11.17
CA GLU A 160 -2.77 -5.29 10.93
C GLU A 160 -1.26 -5.32 11.12
N ARG A 161 -0.76 -5.82 12.26
CA ARG A 161 0.69 -5.93 12.52
C ARG A 161 1.39 -6.74 11.44
N ARG A 162 0.91 -7.94 11.10
CA ARG A 162 1.54 -8.77 10.04
C ARG A 162 1.60 -8.07 8.68
N VAL A 163 0.55 -7.36 8.29
CA VAL A 163 0.56 -6.61 7.03
C VAL A 163 1.51 -5.42 7.11
N LEU A 164 1.60 -4.73 8.26
CA LEU A 164 2.52 -3.62 8.45
C LEU A 164 4.00 -4.07 8.51
N ASP A 165 4.27 -5.15 9.24
CA ASP A 165 5.57 -5.78 9.45
C ASP A 165 6.11 -6.42 8.16
N SER A 166 5.25 -6.70 7.18
CA SER A 166 5.67 -7.14 5.85
C SER A 166 6.33 -6.04 5.01
N ASN A 167 6.06 -4.75 5.32
CA ASN A 167 6.55 -3.65 4.49
C ASN A 167 8.07 -3.54 4.46
N PRO A 168 8.82 -3.58 5.59
CA PRO A 168 10.27 -3.51 5.54
C PRO A 168 10.90 -4.56 4.60
N VAL A 169 10.38 -5.80 4.62
CA VAL A 169 10.83 -6.85 3.70
C VAL A 169 10.48 -6.50 2.25
N MET A 170 9.22 -6.15 1.96
CA MET A 170 8.83 -5.79 0.60
C MET A 170 9.55 -4.53 0.07
N GLU A 171 9.86 -3.55 0.93
CA GLU A 171 10.58 -2.34 0.56
C GLU A 171 12.06 -2.63 0.34
N ALA A 172 12.69 -3.44 1.18
CA ALA A 172 14.07 -3.87 0.98
C ALA A 172 14.25 -4.56 -0.39
N PHE A 173 13.36 -5.49 -0.73
CA PHE A 173 13.45 -6.28 -1.95
C PHE A 173 12.80 -5.61 -3.17
N GLY A 174 11.86 -4.68 -3.00
CA GLY A 174 11.04 -4.16 -4.09
C GLY A 174 11.13 -2.65 -4.32
N ASN A 175 11.78 -1.90 -3.42
CA ASN A 175 12.01 -0.47 -3.60
C ASN A 175 13.46 -0.16 -3.96
N ALA A 176 13.65 0.96 -4.65
CA ALA A 176 14.95 1.48 -5.03
C ALA A 176 14.95 3.01 -4.96
N CYS A 177 16.16 3.57 -4.86
CA CYS A 177 16.36 5.02 -4.97
C CYS A 177 16.33 5.42 -6.44
N THR A 178 15.42 6.35 -6.76
CA THR A 178 15.29 7.01 -8.06
C THR A 178 15.68 8.48 -7.95
N LEU A 179 15.69 9.20 -9.07
CA LEU A 179 15.95 10.64 -9.09
C LEU A 179 15.01 11.45 -8.17
N TRP A 180 13.75 11.02 -8.06
CA TRP A 180 12.68 11.78 -7.40
C TRP A 180 12.29 11.24 -6.03
N ASN A 181 12.62 9.99 -5.72
CA ASN A 181 12.26 9.36 -4.46
C ASN A 181 13.32 8.32 -4.05
N ASN A 182 13.88 8.50 -2.86
CA ASN A 182 14.87 7.60 -2.28
C ASN A 182 14.31 6.19 -1.99
N ASN A 183 13.01 6.04 -1.79
CA ASN A 183 12.34 4.79 -1.46
C ASN A 183 11.15 4.53 -2.41
N SER A 184 11.42 4.46 -3.71
CA SER A 184 10.38 4.29 -4.74
C SER A 184 10.04 2.82 -4.95
N SER A 185 8.78 2.44 -4.75
CA SER A 185 8.30 1.09 -5.09
C SER A 185 8.40 0.81 -6.58
N ARG A 186 9.01 -0.34 -6.92
CA ARG A 186 9.19 -0.83 -8.30
C ARG A 186 8.39 -2.11 -8.55
N PHE A 187 7.31 -2.29 -7.80
CA PHE A 187 6.33 -3.36 -7.93
C PHE A 187 4.94 -2.83 -7.57
N GLY A 188 3.91 -3.50 -8.08
CA GLY A 188 2.52 -3.31 -7.66
C GLY A 188 2.21 -4.13 -6.42
N LYS A 189 1.51 -3.52 -5.46
CA LYS A 189 1.05 -4.21 -4.24
C LYS A 189 -0.47 -4.34 -4.24
N TYR A 190 -0.93 -5.56 -3.98
CA TYR A 190 -2.33 -5.91 -3.79
C TYR A 190 -2.52 -6.52 -2.42
N ILE A 191 -3.43 -5.95 -1.64
CA ILE A 191 -3.72 -6.42 -0.30
C ILE A 191 -5.17 -6.89 -0.32
N GLN A 192 -5.39 -8.17 -0.04
CA GLN A 192 -6.72 -8.73 0.08
C GLN A 192 -7.09 -8.81 1.56
N LEU A 193 -8.21 -8.21 1.93
CA LEU A 193 -8.77 -8.36 3.28
C LEU A 193 -9.96 -9.32 3.19
N GLN A 194 -10.00 -10.33 4.05
CA GLN A 194 -11.03 -11.36 4.02
C GLN A 194 -12.01 -11.11 5.16
N LEU A 195 -13.26 -10.82 4.82
CA LEU A 195 -14.34 -10.65 5.78
C LEU A 195 -15.20 -11.92 5.77
N ASN A 196 -15.73 -12.34 6.92
CA ASN A 196 -16.75 -13.38 6.98
C ASN A 196 -18.16 -12.81 6.72
N ARG A 197 -19.19 -13.66 6.72
CA ARG A 197 -20.60 -13.24 6.51
C ARG A 197 -21.12 -12.27 7.57
N SER A 198 -20.50 -12.27 8.75
CA SER A 198 -20.78 -11.36 9.86
C SER A 198 -19.96 -10.07 9.76
N GLN A 199 -19.28 -9.84 8.63
CA GLN A 199 -18.36 -8.72 8.36
C GLN A 199 -17.15 -8.62 9.30
N GLN A 200 -16.76 -9.71 9.94
CA GLN A 200 -15.56 -9.75 10.76
C GLN A 200 -14.35 -10.04 9.89
N LEU A 201 -13.24 -9.35 10.14
CA LEU A 201 -11.97 -9.59 9.47
C LEU A 201 -11.38 -10.93 9.97
N VAL A 202 -11.31 -11.91 9.07
CA VAL A 202 -10.83 -13.27 9.37
C VAL A 202 -9.44 -13.55 8.80
N GLY A 203 -8.98 -12.74 7.85
CA GLY A 203 -7.68 -12.94 7.23
C GLY A 203 -7.25 -11.79 6.33
N ALA A 204 -5.99 -11.82 5.93
CA ALA A 204 -5.45 -10.98 4.88
C ALA A 204 -4.42 -11.75 4.07
N SER A 205 -4.29 -11.41 2.79
CA SER A 205 -3.19 -11.86 1.95
C SER A 205 -2.60 -10.66 1.20
N ILE A 206 -1.32 -10.75 0.87
CA ILE A 206 -0.62 -9.75 0.09
C ILE A 206 -0.11 -10.44 -1.16
N GLN A 207 -0.36 -9.85 -2.31
CA GLN A 207 0.17 -10.29 -3.58
C GLN A 207 0.93 -9.12 -4.20
N THR A 208 2.08 -9.43 -4.77
CA THR A 208 2.92 -8.48 -5.48
C THR A 208 2.86 -8.75 -6.96
N TYR A 209 2.96 -7.71 -7.78
CA TYR A 209 2.85 -7.84 -9.23
C TYR A 209 3.87 -6.95 -9.93
N LEU A 210 4.32 -7.39 -11.11
CA LEU A 210 5.11 -6.56 -12.04
C LEU A 210 6.32 -5.91 -11.37
N LEU A 211 7.09 -6.68 -10.61
CA LEU A 211 8.39 -6.25 -10.14
C LEU A 211 9.28 -5.89 -11.33
N GLU A 212 9.97 -4.75 -11.28
CA GLU A 212 10.91 -4.28 -12.30
C GLU A 212 12.19 -5.14 -12.30
N LYS A 213 12.06 -6.42 -12.69
CA LYS A 213 13.15 -7.42 -12.65
C LYS A 213 14.39 -6.97 -13.44
N THR A 214 14.21 -6.16 -14.49
CA THR A 214 15.31 -5.59 -15.30
C THR A 214 16.25 -4.69 -14.49
N ARG A 215 15.77 -4.07 -13.41
CA ARG A 215 16.59 -3.21 -12.54
C ARG A 215 17.74 -3.95 -11.88
N VAL A 216 17.65 -5.27 -11.71
CA VAL A 216 18.76 -6.05 -11.11
C VAL A 216 20.02 -5.96 -11.97
N ALA A 217 19.86 -5.98 -13.30
CA ALA A 217 20.98 -5.99 -14.24
C ALA A 217 21.37 -4.59 -14.74
N ASN A 218 20.42 -3.67 -14.86
CA ASN A 218 20.67 -2.34 -15.41
C ASN A 218 19.83 -1.27 -14.71
N GLN A 219 20.50 -0.21 -14.24
CA GLN A 219 19.87 0.92 -13.55
C GLN A 219 20.13 2.22 -14.33
N PRO A 220 19.16 3.15 -14.37
CA PRO A 220 19.40 4.48 -14.92
C PRO A 220 20.53 5.21 -14.18
N VAL A 221 21.16 6.17 -14.86
CA VAL A 221 22.22 7.01 -14.28
C VAL A 221 21.69 7.72 -13.03
N ASN A 222 22.51 7.76 -11.98
CA ASN A 222 22.19 8.33 -10.65
C ASN A 222 21.07 7.62 -9.87
N GLU A 223 20.59 6.46 -10.31
CA GLU A 223 19.68 5.61 -9.54
C GLU A 223 20.42 4.43 -8.89
N ARG A 224 19.80 3.82 -7.89
CA ARG A 224 20.32 2.60 -7.24
C ARG A 224 19.59 1.35 -7.72
N ASN A 225 20.21 0.22 -7.47
CA ASN A 225 19.52 -1.07 -7.48
C ASN A 225 18.58 -1.17 -6.26
N PHE A 226 17.93 -2.32 -6.06
CA PHE A 226 17.07 -2.57 -4.89
C PHE A 226 17.84 -2.42 -3.57
N HIS A 227 17.16 -1.89 -2.54
CA HIS A 227 17.78 -1.59 -1.25
C HIS A 227 18.47 -2.80 -0.61
N ILE A 228 17.91 -4.00 -0.76
CA ILE A 228 18.44 -5.21 -0.16
C ILE A 228 19.90 -5.46 -0.53
N PHE A 229 20.32 -5.11 -1.75
CA PHE A 229 21.70 -5.27 -2.18
C PHE A 229 22.66 -4.35 -1.42
N TYR A 230 22.25 -3.12 -1.12
CA TYR A 230 23.01 -2.17 -0.32
C TYR A 230 22.96 -2.53 1.17
N GLN A 231 21.80 -2.97 1.66
CA GLN A 231 21.63 -3.43 3.04
C GLN A 231 22.56 -4.61 3.35
N ILE A 232 22.58 -5.66 2.51
CA ILE A 232 23.46 -6.82 2.71
C ILE A 232 24.93 -6.38 2.63
N THR A 233 25.30 -5.61 1.61
CA THR A 233 26.71 -5.22 1.41
C THR A 233 27.25 -4.25 2.46
N LYS A 234 26.40 -3.46 3.12
CA LYS A 234 26.81 -2.56 4.22
C LYS A 234 26.64 -3.19 5.60
N GLY A 235 25.60 -4.00 5.79
CA GLY A 235 25.17 -4.50 7.10
C GLY A 235 25.59 -5.93 7.45
N ALA A 236 26.13 -6.72 6.51
CA ALA A 236 26.59 -8.08 6.80
C ALA A 236 27.85 -8.10 7.68
N THR A 237 27.85 -8.95 8.71
CA THR A 237 29.02 -9.22 9.56
C THR A 237 30.10 -10.01 8.80
N GLU A 238 31.31 -10.09 9.35
CA GLU A 238 32.40 -10.88 8.74
C GLU A 238 32.03 -12.37 8.62
N ASP A 239 31.41 -12.94 9.65
CA ASP A 239 30.93 -14.33 9.64
C ASP A 239 29.83 -14.55 8.59
N GLU A 240 28.86 -13.62 8.51
CA GLU A 240 27.80 -13.65 7.51
C GLU A 240 28.38 -13.58 6.09
N ARG A 241 29.36 -12.71 5.86
CA ARG A 241 30.05 -12.58 4.56
C ARG A 241 30.74 -13.86 4.12
N LEU A 242 31.45 -14.52 5.04
CA LEU A 242 32.08 -15.81 4.79
C LEU A 242 31.02 -16.87 4.46
N LYS A 243 29.94 -16.94 5.24
CA LYS A 243 28.85 -17.90 5.03
C LYS A 243 28.11 -17.69 3.71
N TRP A 244 27.97 -16.43 3.28
CA TRP A 244 27.20 -16.04 2.11
C TRP A 244 28.05 -15.92 0.83
N ASN A 245 29.35 -16.21 0.90
CA ASN A 245 30.31 -15.97 -0.19
C ASN A 245 30.28 -14.52 -0.69
N LEU A 246 30.14 -13.55 0.23
CA LEU A 246 30.10 -12.13 -0.09
C LEU A 246 31.50 -11.51 0.11
N PRO A 247 32.29 -11.31 -0.96
CA PRO A 247 33.64 -10.81 -0.84
C PRO A 247 33.68 -9.38 -0.28
N CYS A 248 34.64 -9.10 0.60
CA CYS A 248 34.89 -7.76 1.11
C CYS A 248 35.45 -6.86 0.01
N ASN A 249 35.00 -5.60 -0.03
CA ASN A 249 35.49 -4.55 -0.94
C ASN A 249 35.36 -4.85 -2.45
N SER A 250 34.48 -5.77 -2.84
CA SER A 250 34.21 -6.02 -4.25
C SER A 250 33.35 -4.93 -4.86
N LEU A 251 33.84 -4.34 -5.95
CA LEU A 251 33.03 -3.46 -6.79
C LEU A 251 32.11 -4.33 -7.64
N PHE A 252 30.85 -4.36 -7.26
CA PHE A 252 29.83 -5.05 -8.03
C PHE A 252 29.24 -4.11 -9.08
N THR A 253 29.27 -4.51 -10.35
CA THR A 253 28.67 -3.73 -11.46
C THR A 253 27.17 -3.48 -11.24
N TRP A 254 26.47 -4.41 -10.59
CA TRP A 254 25.06 -4.31 -10.25
C TRP A 254 24.77 -3.47 -9.00
N LEU A 255 25.80 -2.86 -8.38
CA LEU A 255 25.66 -2.02 -7.20
C LEU A 255 26.22 -0.61 -7.48
N PRO A 256 25.61 0.18 -8.38
CA PRO A 256 26.05 1.54 -8.64
C PRO A 256 25.78 2.47 -7.45
N ASN A 257 26.48 3.60 -7.38
CA ASN A 257 26.22 4.70 -6.43
C ASN A 257 26.25 4.26 -4.95
N THR A 258 27.27 3.49 -4.55
CA THR A 258 27.43 2.94 -3.18
C THR A 258 27.79 4.00 -2.15
N GLU A 259 28.44 5.09 -2.59
CA GLU A 259 28.82 6.25 -1.79
C GLU A 259 27.61 6.97 -1.19
N ARG A 260 26.43 6.82 -1.79
CA ARG A 260 25.19 7.38 -1.28
C ARG A 260 24.63 6.50 -0.15
N THR A 261 24.63 7.04 1.06
CA THR A 261 24.03 6.41 2.25
C THR A 261 22.62 6.92 2.45
N LEU A 262 21.66 6.00 2.52
CA LEU A 262 20.25 6.31 2.76
C LEU A 262 19.78 5.65 4.06
N GLU A 263 18.69 6.15 4.64
CA GLU A 263 18.06 5.56 5.84
C GLU A 263 17.61 4.12 5.57
N GLU A 264 17.18 3.83 4.34
CA GLU A 264 16.75 2.50 3.89
C GLU A 264 17.90 1.47 3.83
N ASP A 265 19.15 1.85 4.07
CA ASP A 265 20.30 0.94 4.06
C ASP A 265 20.43 0.12 5.37
N CYS A 266 19.55 0.33 6.36
CA CYS A 266 19.56 -0.39 7.62
C CYS A 266 19.12 -1.86 7.48
N PHE A 267 20.09 -2.78 7.39
CA PHE A 267 19.82 -4.21 7.19
C PHE A 267 19.13 -4.89 8.37
N GLU A 268 19.39 -4.44 9.60
CA GLU A 268 18.84 -5.05 10.80
C GLU A 268 17.31 -4.97 10.83
N VAL A 269 16.74 -3.86 10.35
CA VAL A 269 15.28 -3.69 10.22
C VAL A 269 14.67 -4.78 9.33
N THR A 270 15.34 -5.13 8.23
CA THR A 270 14.91 -6.19 7.32
C THR A 270 15.02 -7.56 7.98
N LYS A 271 16.16 -7.87 8.63
CA LYS A 271 16.35 -9.16 9.33
C LYS A 271 15.30 -9.39 10.43
N GLN A 272 15.03 -8.37 11.25
CA GLN A 272 14.02 -8.44 12.31
C GLN A 272 12.61 -8.60 11.73
N ALA A 273 12.27 -7.86 10.67
CA ALA A 273 10.99 -8.03 9.99
C ALA A 273 10.81 -9.45 9.42
N MET A 274 11.86 -10.02 8.82
CA MET A 274 11.85 -11.41 8.32
C MET A 274 11.60 -12.42 9.45
N LEU A 275 12.24 -12.24 10.62
CA LEU A 275 11.99 -13.07 11.80
C LEU A 275 10.54 -12.97 12.29
N HIS A 276 9.98 -11.76 12.36
CA HIS A 276 8.58 -11.55 12.77
C HIS A 276 7.56 -12.19 11.80
N LEU A 277 7.93 -12.30 10.51
CA LEU A 277 7.13 -13.01 9.51
C LEU A 277 7.32 -14.53 9.54
N GLY A 278 8.18 -15.05 10.42
CA GLY A 278 8.47 -16.48 10.57
C GLY A 278 9.54 -17.01 9.62
N ILE A 279 10.32 -16.14 8.96
CA ILE A 279 11.45 -16.55 8.13
C ILE A 279 12.66 -16.78 9.04
N SER A 280 12.96 -18.05 9.30
CA SER A 280 14.04 -18.47 10.21
C SER A 280 15.41 -17.96 9.75
N SER A 281 16.35 -17.79 10.69
CA SER A 281 17.72 -17.40 10.37
C SER A 281 18.40 -18.34 9.38
N GLU A 282 18.06 -19.64 9.40
CA GLU A 282 18.59 -20.58 8.42
C GLU A 282 18.05 -20.29 7.02
N THR A 283 16.74 -20.05 6.89
CA THR A 283 16.14 -19.59 5.63
C THR A 283 16.78 -18.29 5.17
N GLN A 284 16.94 -17.30 6.06
CA GLN A 284 17.62 -16.02 5.77
C GLN A 284 19.03 -16.22 5.20
N ASN A 285 19.81 -17.11 5.80
CA ASN A 285 21.15 -17.43 5.31
C ASN A 285 21.12 -18.02 3.90
N GLN A 286 20.11 -18.82 3.56
CA GLN A 286 19.93 -19.32 2.19
C GLN A 286 19.49 -18.21 1.22
N ILE A 287 18.67 -17.26 1.67
CA ILE A 287 18.25 -16.09 0.88
C ILE A 287 19.47 -15.25 0.49
N PHE A 288 20.34 -14.97 1.45
CA PHE A 288 21.44 -14.00 1.30
C PHE A 288 22.70 -14.56 0.64
N LYS A 289 22.77 -15.88 0.42
CA LYS A 289 23.91 -16.53 -0.20
C LYS A 289 24.08 -16.11 -1.67
N VAL A 290 25.30 -15.71 -2.03
CA VAL A 290 25.69 -15.33 -3.38
C VAL A 290 26.29 -16.55 -4.10
N ASN A 291 25.85 -16.81 -5.34
CA ASN A 291 26.42 -17.85 -6.20
C ASN A 291 27.11 -17.19 -7.37
N LYS A 292 28.39 -17.56 -7.57
CA LYS A 292 29.50 -17.01 -8.37
C LYS A 292 29.32 -15.88 -9.41
N ASP A 293 28.15 -15.56 -9.95
CA ASP A 293 27.95 -14.41 -10.85
C ASP A 293 26.54 -13.78 -10.75
N ILE A 294 25.70 -14.28 -9.84
CA ILE A 294 24.33 -13.81 -9.65
C ILE A 294 24.25 -13.14 -8.27
N PRO A 295 23.89 -11.85 -8.18
CA PRO A 295 23.71 -11.19 -6.89
C PRO A 295 22.66 -11.97 -6.10
N VAL A 296 23.02 -12.46 -4.91
CA VAL A 296 22.10 -12.96 -3.87
C VAL A 296 20.96 -13.79 -4.46
N SER A 297 21.20 -15.08 -4.68
CA SER A 297 20.27 -16.06 -5.30
C SER A 297 18.94 -15.44 -5.78
N ILE A 298 18.96 -14.75 -6.94
CA ILE A 298 17.77 -14.11 -7.56
C ILE A 298 16.60 -15.09 -7.66
N HIS A 299 16.90 -16.40 -7.67
CA HIS A 299 15.90 -17.45 -7.52
C HIS A 299 14.92 -17.22 -6.37
N LEU A 300 15.37 -16.78 -5.19
CA LEU A 300 14.46 -16.50 -4.07
C LEU A 300 13.83 -15.10 -4.11
N PHE A 301 14.49 -14.15 -4.79
CA PHE A 301 13.90 -12.85 -5.17
C PHE A 301 12.66 -13.02 -6.05
N ILE A 302 12.62 -14.10 -6.85
CA ILE A 302 11.46 -14.52 -7.65
C ILE A 302 10.43 -15.26 -6.77
N TYR A 303 10.84 -16.19 -5.90
CA TYR A 303 9.91 -16.93 -5.03
C TYR A 303 9.19 -16.09 -3.96
N LEU A 304 9.74 -14.95 -3.54
CA LEU A 304 9.04 -14.05 -2.60
C LEU A 304 7.95 -13.21 -3.29
N PHE A 305 7.97 -13.12 -4.63
CA PHE A 305 7.11 -12.24 -5.42
C PHE A 305 6.20 -12.98 -6.43
N ASP A 306 6.36 -14.29 -6.59
CA ASP A 306 5.50 -15.22 -7.35
C ASP A 306 4.84 -16.25 -6.39
#